data_AF-A0A947PIY7-F1
#
_entry.id   AF-A0A947PIY7-F1
#
_cell.length_a   1.000
_cell.length_b   1.000
_cell.length_c   1.000
_cell.angle_alpha   90.00
_cell.angle_beta   90.00
_cell.angle_gamma   90.00
#
_symmetry.space_group_name_H-M   'P 1'
#
loop_
_entity.id
_entity.type
_entity.pdbx_description
1 polymer ?
#
loop_
_entity_poly.entity_id
_entity_poly.type
_entity_poly.pdbx_seq_one_letter_code
_entity_poly.pdbx_strand_id
1 'polypeptide(L)'
;MSRHATKRCQQRGLGQDVVPVITMFGDASHDGRGGIRYLMTDKAMTSLVRALGRNQRIDALAGAYVVVSADDGAVITIGHRYA
;
A
#
# COMPACT_ATOMS: atom_id res chain seq x y z
N MET A 1 -6.55 4.49 26.86
CA MET A 1 -6.59 5.00 25.47
C MET A 1 -6.77 3.81 24.55
N SER A 2 -7.91 3.71 23.84
CA SER A 2 -8.28 2.47 23.15
C SER A 2 -7.46 2.28 21.86
N ARG A 3 -6.99 1.05 21.62
CA ARG A 3 -6.29 0.59 20.40
C ARG A 3 -7.00 0.95 19.08
N HIS A 4 -8.26 1.39 19.14
CA HIS A 4 -9.09 1.78 18.01
C HIS A 4 -8.76 3.17 17.42
N ALA A 5 -8.15 4.08 18.19
CA ALA A 5 -7.83 5.43 17.70
C ALA A 5 -6.60 5.45 16.77
N THR A 6 -5.59 4.63 17.07
CA THR A 6 -4.34 4.56 16.30
C THR A 6 -4.53 3.93 14.92
N LYS A 7 -5.40 2.90 14.80
CA LYS A 7 -5.71 2.24 13.52
C LYS A 7 -6.33 3.18 12.46
N ARG A 8 -7.10 4.19 12.90
CA ARG A 8 -7.81 5.12 11.99
C ARG A 8 -6.95 6.30 11.54
N CYS A 9 -5.95 6.71 12.30
CA CYS A 9 -5.05 7.81 11.94
C CYS A 9 -4.11 7.48 10.77
N GLN A 10 -3.85 6.19 10.50
CA GLN A 10 -2.97 5.73 9.43
C GLN A 10 -3.69 5.53 8.09
N GLN A 11 -5.02 5.64 8.05
CA GLN A 11 -5.82 5.57 6.82
C GLN A 11 -6.07 6.97 6.20
N ARG A 12 -5.14 7.90 6.37
CA ARG A 12 -5.29 9.26 5.83
C ARG A 12 -5.11 9.24 4.31
N GLY A 13 -6.23 9.21 3.58
CA GLY A 13 -6.31 9.56 2.16
C GLY A 13 -6.40 8.41 1.15
N LEU A 14 -6.14 7.16 1.56
CA LEU A 14 -6.25 5.98 0.71
C LEU A 14 -7.35 5.05 1.25
N GLY A 15 -8.37 4.80 0.43
CA GLY A 15 -9.46 3.88 0.78
C GLY A 15 -8.97 2.43 0.81
N GLN A 16 -9.73 1.53 1.46
CA GLN A 16 -9.37 0.11 1.48
C GLN A 16 -9.45 -0.55 0.08
N ASP A 17 -10.12 0.08 -0.86
CA ASP A 17 -10.25 -0.34 -2.26
C ASP A 17 -8.91 -0.38 -3.01
N VAL A 18 -7.90 0.38 -2.56
CA VAL A 18 -6.57 0.36 -3.20
C VAL A 18 -5.67 -0.77 -2.70
N VAL A 19 -6.02 -1.43 -1.58
CA VAL A 19 -5.19 -2.49 -0.98
C VAL A 19 -4.90 -3.62 -1.97
N PRO A 20 -5.90 -4.21 -2.65
CA PRO A 20 -5.65 -5.30 -3.61
C PRO A 20 -4.70 -4.89 -4.73
N VAL A 21 -4.83 -3.65 -5.22
CA VAL A 21 -3.97 -3.12 -6.29
C VAL A 21 -2.53 -2.98 -5.80
N ILE A 22 -2.32 -2.38 -4.63
CA ILE A 22 -0.98 -2.18 -4.07
C ILE A 22 -0.33 -3.53 -3.73
N THR A 23 -1.07 -4.48 -3.16
CA THR A 23 -0.54 -5.82 -2.86
C THR A 23 -0.21 -6.63 -4.10
N MET A 24 -0.91 -6.39 -5.22
CA MET A 24 -0.70 -7.11 -6.48
C MET A 24 0.48 -6.57 -7.29
N PHE A 25 0.63 -5.24 -7.35
CA PHE A 25 1.62 -4.59 -8.22
C PHE A 25 2.83 -4.04 -7.49
N GLY A 26 2.71 -3.75 -6.18
CA GLY A 26 3.77 -3.15 -5.39
C GLY A 26 4.96 -4.08 -5.21
N ASP A 27 6.16 -3.50 -5.15
CA ASP A 27 7.37 -4.25 -4.85
C ASP A 27 7.33 -4.69 -3.37
N ALA A 28 7.44 -6.00 -3.15
CA ALA A 28 7.37 -6.61 -1.83
C ALA A 28 8.73 -6.56 -1.10
N SER A 29 8.71 -6.20 0.18
CA SER A 29 9.87 -6.25 1.08
C SER A 29 9.45 -6.61 2.50
N HIS A 30 10.21 -7.47 3.17
CA HIS A 30 9.97 -7.79 4.57
C HIS A 30 10.45 -6.63 5.46
N ASP A 31 9.67 -6.26 6.48
CA ASP A 31 10.04 -5.19 7.41
C ASP A 31 10.91 -5.68 8.59
N GLY A 32 11.19 -6.99 8.65
CA GLY A 32 11.98 -7.63 9.70
C GLY A 32 11.25 -7.78 11.05
N ARG A 33 9.97 -7.45 11.12
CA ARG A 33 9.13 -7.46 12.33
C ARG A 33 7.82 -8.24 12.14
N GLY A 34 7.78 -9.15 11.17
CA GLY A 34 6.61 -9.94 10.82
C GLY A 34 5.64 -9.25 9.85
N GLY A 35 6.06 -8.16 9.20
CA GLY A 35 5.28 -7.48 8.16
C GLY A 35 5.89 -7.61 6.76
N ILE A 36 5.02 -7.61 5.75
CA ILE A 36 5.38 -7.49 4.33
C ILE A 36 4.88 -6.14 3.84
N ARG A 37 5.80 -5.31 3.33
CA ARG A 37 5.50 -4.03 2.71
C ARG A 37 5.44 -4.18 1.20
N TYR A 38 4.35 -3.74 0.60
CA TYR A 38 4.19 -3.57 -0.83
C TYR A 38 4.24 -2.08 -1.16
N LEU A 39 5.24 -1.66 -1.94
CA LEU A 39 5.46 -0.26 -2.31
C LEU A 39 5.26 -0.04 -3.80
N MET A 40 4.48 0.98 -4.16
CA MET A 40 4.30 1.44 -5.53
C MET A 40 5.50 2.27 -5.98
N THR A 41 6.57 1.58 -6.39
CA THR A 41 7.76 2.16 -7.04
C THR A 41 7.47 2.56 -8.50
N ASP A 42 8.39 3.26 -9.16
CA ASP A 42 8.27 3.58 -10.58
C ASP A 42 8.11 2.32 -11.46
N LYS A 43 8.75 1.22 -11.07
CA LYS A 43 8.62 -0.08 -11.74
C LYS A 43 7.21 -0.65 -11.54
N ALA A 44 6.71 -0.66 -10.30
CA ALA A 44 5.36 -1.10 -9.99
C ALA A 44 4.30 -0.26 -10.74
N MET A 45 4.49 1.06 -10.77
CA MET A 45 3.64 2.00 -11.51
C MET A 45 3.64 1.72 -13.00
N THR A 46 4.83 1.46 -13.59
CA THR A 46 4.94 1.09 -15.01
C THR A 46 4.17 -0.20 -15.32
N SER A 47 4.28 -1.21 -14.45
CA SER A 47 3.54 -2.48 -14.58
C SER A 47 2.03 -2.26 -14.49
N LEU A 48 1.58 -1.48 -13.51
CA LEU A 48 0.18 -1.16 -13.29
C LEU A 48 -0.43 -0.39 -14.47
N VAL A 49 0.26 0.63 -14.99
CA VAL A 49 -0.18 1.39 -16.16
C VAL A 49 -0.27 0.51 -17.40
N ARG A 50 0.64 -0.46 -17.59
CA ARG A 50 0.55 -1.43 -18.69
C ARG A 50 -0.67 -2.34 -18.57
N ALA A 51 -1.05 -2.72 -17.35
CA ALA A 51 -2.16 -3.63 -17.11
C ALA A 51 -3.54 -2.95 -17.18
N LEU A 52 -3.68 -1.74 -16.61
CA LEU A 52 -4.97 -1.07 -16.43
C LEU A 52 -5.14 0.25 -17.20
N GLY A 53 -4.08 0.69 -17.89
CA GLY A 53 -4.03 2.01 -18.51
C GLY A 53 -3.74 3.13 -17.51
N ARG A 54 -3.33 4.29 -18.03
CA ARG A 54 -3.00 5.46 -17.22
C ARG A 54 -4.25 6.30 -16.95
N ASN A 55 -4.47 6.67 -15.70
CA ASN A 55 -5.48 7.65 -15.30
C ASN A 55 -5.09 8.30 -13.96
N GLN A 56 -5.81 9.34 -13.55
CA GLN A 56 -5.50 10.11 -12.34
C GLN A 56 -5.50 9.26 -11.06
N ARG A 57 -6.36 8.23 -10.96
CA ARG A 57 -6.39 7.34 -9.79
C ARG A 57 -5.16 6.45 -9.73
N ILE A 58 -4.68 5.98 -10.89
CA ILE A 58 -3.44 5.21 -10.98
C ILE A 58 -2.26 6.11 -10.63
N ASP A 59 -2.16 7.31 -11.21
CA ASP A 59 -1.07 8.25 -10.92
C ASP A 59 -1.02 8.62 -9.42
N ALA A 60 -2.18 8.69 -8.76
CA ALA A 60 -2.28 8.94 -7.32
C ALA A 60 -1.72 7.79 -6.44
N LEU A 61 -1.46 6.60 -6.99
CA LEU A 61 -0.85 5.49 -6.25
C LEU A 61 0.67 5.55 -6.21
N ALA A 62 1.32 6.48 -6.92
CA ALA A 62 2.77 6.60 -6.90
C ALA A 62 3.27 6.85 -5.46
N GLY A 63 4.22 6.03 -5.00
CA GLY A 63 4.74 6.07 -3.64
C GLY A 63 3.77 5.59 -2.55
N ALA A 64 2.56 5.14 -2.90
CA ALA A 64 1.65 4.49 -1.97
C ALA A 64 2.22 3.14 -1.52
N TYR A 65 1.91 2.73 -0.29
CA TYR A 65 2.29 1.43 0.23
C TYR A 65 1.27 0.85 1.18
N VAL A 66 1.29 -0.48 1.27
CA VAL A 66 0.56 -1.26 2.27
C VAL A 66 1.58 -2.11 3.02
N VAL A 67 1.42 -2.20 4.34
CA VAL A 67 2.07 -3.21 5.17
C VAL A 67 1.00 -4.18 5.64
N VAL A 68 1.19 -5.46 5.35
CA VAL A 68 0.36 -6.56 5.84
C VAL A 68 1.15 -7.42 6.81
N SER A 69 0.44 -8.11 7.69
CA SER A 69 0.99 -9.17 8.53
C SER A 69 1.43 -10.35 7.66
N ALA A 70 2.64 -10.85 7.91
CA ALA A 70 3.16 -12.03 7.24
C ALA A 70 2.44 -13.32 7.67
N ASP A 71 1.81 -13.32 8.84
CA ASP A 71 1.18 -14.50 9.42
C ASP A 71 -0.23 -14.75 8.87
N ASP A 72 -1.02 -13.69 8.70
CA ASP A 72 -2.45 -13.78 8.35
C ASP A 72 -2.88 -12.82 7.23
N GLY A 73 -1.95 -12.05 6.65
CA GLY A 73 -2.23 -11.09 5.58
C GLY A 73 -3.06 -9.88 6.04
N ALA A 74 -3.31 -9.71 7.34
CA ALA A 74 -4.09 -8.59 7.84
C ALA A 74 -3.40 -7.26 7.55
N VAL A 75 -4.16 -6.26 7.06
CA VAL A 75 -3.62 -4.93 6.83
C VAL A 75 -3.20 -4.29 8.16
N ILE A 76 -1.90 -4.03 8.29
CA ILE A 76 -1.31 -3.35 9.44
C ILE A 76 -1.35 -1.83 9.19
N THR A 77 -0.85 -1.41 8.03
CA THR A 77 -0.67 0.01 7.69
C THR A 77 -0.93 0.25 6.21
N ILE A 78 -1.47 1.42 5.87
CA ILE A 78 -1.50 1.97 4.51
C ILE A 78 -0.90 3.37 4.59
N GLY A 79 -0.23 3.85 3.55
CA GLY A 79 0.22 5.23 3.52
C GLY A 79 0.91 5.62 2.23
N HIS A 80 1.44 6.84 2.20
CA HIS A 80 2.35 7.32 1.16
C HIS A 80 3.73 7.51 1.74
N ARG A 81 4.75 7.12 0.96
CA ARG A 81 6.12 7.56 1.21
C ARG A 81 6.21 8.99 0.67
N TYR A 82 6.20 9.97 1.57
CA TYR A 82 6.61 11.31 1.22
C TYR A 82 8.10 11.24 0.82
N ALA A 83 8.39 11.62 -0.42
CA ALA A 83 9.75 11.89 -0.86
C ALA A 83 10.22 13.21 -0.24
#